data_AF-A0A2V8NWJ8-F1
#
_entry.id   AF-A0A2V8NWJ8-F1
#
_cell.length_a   1.000
_cell.length_b   1.000
_cell.length_c   1.000
_cell.angle_alpha   90.00
_cell.angle_beta   90.00
_cell.angle_gamma   90.00
#
_symmetry.space_group_name_H-M   'P 1'
#
loop_
_entity.id
_entity.type
_entity.pdbx_description
1 polymer ?
#
loop_
_entity_poly.entity_id
_entity_poly.type
_entity_poly.pdbx_seq_one_letter_code
_entity_poly.pdbx_strand_id
1 'polypeptide(L)'
;MTSRDELYGILEIGRTASVNEIKRAFRKLARRYHPDVNPGDRHAEERFKRMTEAYEILSDPVKREFYDLNGFYTEGVLEQHGSRTAWDFSFQGFDFSHSTASHFGEIFTQIFQRQTLRREPERGQDVEHHISISFEDSIRGLKTTIRVQRQRSCGICDGCGREPGSRESACMTCQGLGKTTKSKGHLQFAVACKVCGGTGRTSIPCPECAGEGRLPGTEVLDVELPPGIATGSRVRIPGKGDAGRFGGPAGDLYVVTNVGTHPFFNRVGDNIHCTIPLTVTEAALGTKVEVPTIDGPATVRIPPGTQTGQTFRLRGKGTPSLLHPGMRGDQYIEVEIRVPRIADERSKEILRELSRLNPENPRKDLWR
;
A
#
# COMPACT_ATOMS: atom_id res chain seq x y z
N MET A 1 14.11 50.51 -4.55
CA MET A 1 13.38 50.75 -5.81
C MET A 1 13.61 49.56 -6.71
N THR A 2 12.80 48.51 -6.57
CA THR A 2 12.85 47.34 -7.46
C THR A 2 12.30 47.77 -8.81
N SER A 3 13.18 47.78 -9.83
CA SER A 3 12.81 48.23 -11.16
C SER A 3 11.83 47.24 -11.77
N ARG A 4 10.83 47.74 -12.52
CA ARG A 4 9.88 46.96 -13.33
C ARG A 4 10.54 45.98 -14.33
N ASP A 5 11.86 46.09 -14.50
CA ASP A 5 12.71 45.24 -15.35
C ASP A 5 13.31 44.02 -14.65
N GLU A 6 13.14 43.86 -13.34
CA GLU A 6 13.96 42.91 -12.57
C GLU A 6 13.77 41.45 -13.03
N LEU A 7 12.53 41.00 -13.24
CA LEU A 7 12.27 39.61 -13.66
C LEU A 7 12.74 39.33 -15.10
N TYR A 8 12.59 40.32 -15.99
CA TYR A 8 13.08 40.22 -17.36
C TYR A 8 14.61 40.21 -17.41
N GLY A 9 15.26 41.01 -16.55
CA GLY A 9 16.71 41.03 -16.37
C GLY A 9 17.26 39.72 -15.81
N ILE A 10 16.55 39.09 -14.86
CA ILE A 10 16.94 37.78 -14.29
C ILE A 10 16.96 36.69 -15.37
N LEU A 11 16.00 36.71 -16.30
CA LEU A 11 15.95 35.78 -17.42
C LEU A 11 16.78 36.22 -18.64
N GLU A 12 17.47 37.36 -18.56
CA GLU A 12 18.28 37.93 -19.64
C GLU A 12 17.49 38.15 -20.95
N ILE A 13 16.24 38.60 -20.83
CA ILE A 13 15.30 38.82 -21.95
C ILE A 13 14.72 40.23 -21.95
N GLY A 14 14.24 40.69 -23.11
CA GLY A 14 13.50 41.96 -23.22
C GLY A 14 12.03 41.82 -22.78
N ARG A 15 11.40 42.94 -22.39
CA ARG A 15 9.98 42.97 -21.98
C ARG A 15 8.99 42.52 -23.05
N THR A 16 9.36 42.65 -24.32
CA THR A 16 8.56 42.23 -25.48
C THR A 16 8.73 40.75 -25.82
N ALA A 17 9.51 39.98 -25.03
CA ALA A 17 9.77 38.58 -25.30
C ALA A 17 8.47 37.76 -25.31
N SER A 18 8.34 36.90 -26.30
CA SER A 18 7.25 35.92 -26.40
C SER A 18 7.38 34.83 -25.32
N VAL A 19 6.29 34.13 -25.03
CA VAL A 19 6.28 32.99 -24.08
C VAL A 19 7.30 31.91 -24.50
N ASN A 20 7.52 31.72 -25.79
CA ASN A 20 8.50 30.77 -26.31
C ASN A 20 9.95 31.22 -26.06
N GLU A 21 10.22 32.52 -26.15
CA GLU A 21 11.54 33.09 -25.83
C GLU A 21 11.83 33.01 -24.33
N ILE A 22 10.82 33.25 -23.48
CA ILE A 22 10.91 33.07 -22.02
C ILE A 22 11.27 31.62 -21.67
N LYS A 23 10.56 30.65 -22.26
CA LYS A 23 10.84 29.21 -22.06
C LYS A 23 12.25 28.82 -22.52
N ARG A 24 12.70 29.37 -23.65
CA ARG A 24 14.02 29.09 -24.20
C ARG A 24 15.14 29.69 -23.34
N ALA A 25 14.96 30.91 -22.85
CA ALA A 25 15.89 31.59 -21.96
C ALA A 25 16.03 30.85 -20.63
N PHE A 26 14.89 30.48 -20.00
CA PHE A 26 14.89 29.71 -18.76
C PHE A 26 15.62 28.37 -18.92
N ARG A 27 15.34 27.60 -19.98
CA ARG A 27 16.04 26.32 -20.23
C ARG A 27 17.55 26.49 -20.41
N LYS A 28 17.99 27.58 -21.03
CA LYS A 28 19.42 27.89 -21.24
C LYS A 28 20.10 28.21 -19.90
N LEU A 29 19.47 29.03 -19.06
CA LEU A 29 19.98 29.41 -17.74
C LEU A 29 19.91 28.24 -16.75
N ALA A 30 18.84 27.45 -16.78
CA ALA A 30 18.65 26.27 -15.95
C ALA A 30 19.74 25.23 -16.14
N ARG A 31 20.20 25.00 -17.38
CA ARG A 31 21.35 24.10 -17.64
C ARG A 31 22.67 24.65 -17.13
N ARG A 32 22.83 25.99 -17.15
CA ARG A 32 24.06 26.65 -16.72
C ARG A 32 24.19 26.72 -15.21
N TYR A 33 23.08 26.92 -14.49
CA TYR A 33 23.04 27.09 -13.03
C TYR A 33 22.45 25.88 -12.30
N HIS A 34 22.29 24.72 -12.96
CA HIS A 34 21.72 23.52 -12.34
C HIS A 34 22.57 23.08 -11.14
N PRO A 35 21.97 22.66 -10.01
CA PRO A 35 22.70 22.15 -8.85
C PRO A 35 23.62 20.97 -9.19
N ASP A 36 23.17 20.05 -10.06
CA ASP A 36 24.00 18.91 -10.48
C ASP A 36 25.23 19.31 -11.32
N VAL A 37 25.15 20.43 -12.03
CA VAL A 37 26.27 20.94 -12.84
C VAL A 37 27.19 21.84 -11.99
N ASN A 38 26.66 22.44 -10.92
CA ASN A 38 27.38 23.35 -10.02
C ASN A 38 27.19 22.92 -8.54
N PRO A 39 27.65 21.71 -8.15
CA PRO A 39 27.44 21.21 -6.80
C PRO A 39 28.20 22.06 -5.77
N GLY A 40 27.49 22.59 -4.77
CA GLY A 40 28.07 23.36 -3.66
C GLY A 40 28.35 24.85 -3.95
N ASP A 41 28.00 25.36 -5.14
CA ASP A 41 28.09 26.79 -5.44
C ASP A 41 26.82 27.53 -4.99
N ARG A 42 26.92 28.24 -3.85
CA ARG A 42 25.83 29.05 -3.28
C ARG A 42 25.33 30.14 -4.23
N HIS A 43 26.19 30.69 -5.08
CA HIS A 43 25.82 31.74 -6.01
C HIS A 43 25.03 31.19 -7.21
N ALA A 44 25.37 29.99 -7.68
CA ALA A 44 24.60 29.28 -8.70
C ALA A 44 23.20 28.92 -8.18
N GLU A 45 23.10 28.44 -6.93
CA GLU A 45 21.84 28.10 -6.28
C GLU A 45 20.92 29.32 -6.11
N GLU A 46 21.46 30.45 -5.64
CA GLU A 46 20.68 31.69 -5.47
C GLU A 46 20.18 32.23 -6.81
N ARG A 47 21.02 32.16 -7.86
CA ARG A 47 20.60 32.52 -9.22
C ARG A 47 19.55 31.55 -9.77
N PHE A 48 19.67 30.26 -9.48
CA PHE A 48 18.71 29.23 -9.90
C PHE A 48 17.33 29.47 -9.28
N LYS A 49 17.29 29.83 -8.00
CA LYS A 49 16.06 30.17 -7.29
C LYS A 49 15.38 31.39 -7.91
N ARG A 50 16.12 32.49 -8.09
CA ARG A 50 15.58 33.74 -8.65
C ARG A 50 15.06 33.59 -10.08
N MET A 51 15.74 32.81 -10.93
CA MET A 51 15.26 32.59 -12.30
C MET A 51 14.01 31.69 -12.36
N THR A 52 13.85 30.79 -11.40
CA THR A 52 12.66 29.93 -11.32
C THR A 52 11.44 30.77 -10.94
N GLU A 53 11.59 31.65 -9.95
CA GLU A 53 10.57 32.63 -9.57
C GLU A 53 10.20 33.57 -10.73
N ALA A 54 11.20 34.09 -11.45
CA ALA A 54 10.96 34.92 -12.63
C ALA A 54 10.22 34.16 -13.73
N TYR A 55 10.55 32.89 -13.97
CA TYR A 55 9.87 32.06 -14.95
C TYR A 55 8.42 31.75 -14.56
N GLU A 56 8.13 31.48 -13.29
CA GLU A 56 6.77 31.20 -12.83
C GLU A 56 5.81 32.38 -13.01
N ILE A 57 6.31 33.60 -12.86
CA ILE A 57 5.52 34.82 -13.04
C ILE A 57 5.41 35.16 -14.54
N LEU A 58 6.51 35.11 -15.30
CA LEU A 58 6.53 35.55 -16.69
C LEU A 58 5.97 34.50 -17.69
N SER A 59 5.93 33.22 -17.32
CA SER A 59 5.43 32.15 -18.20
C SER A 59 3.90 32.06 -18.25
N ASP A 60 3.21 32.54 -17.22
CA ASP A 60 1.75 32.62 -17.16
C ASP A 60 1.29 34.00 -17.69
N PRO A 61 0.48 34.05 -18.76
CA PRO A 61 0.03 35.31 -19.35
C PRO A 61 -0.68 36.24 -18.36
N VAL A 62 -1.44 35.69 -17.41
CA VAL A 62 -2.24 36.47 -16.44
C VAL A 62 -1.33 37.04 -15.35
N LYS A 63 -0.38 36.23 -14.84
CA LYS A 63 0.59 36.72 -13.85
C LYS A 63 1.55 37.74 -14.46
N ARG A 64 1.97 37.53 -15.70
CA ARG A 64 2.82 38.46 -16.44
C ARG A 64 2.14 39.80 -16.65
N GLU A 65 0.88 39.80 -17.10
CA GLU A 65 0.11 41.03 -17.27
C GLU A 65 0.00 41.81 -15.95
N PHE A 66 -0.30 41.11 -14.86
CA PHE A 66 -0.36 41.73 -13.54
C PHE A 66 0.98 42.31 -13.07
N TYR A 67 2.07 41.57 -13.30
CA TYR A 67 3.43 42.05 -13.00
C TYR A 67 3.80 43.27 -13.85
N ASP A 68 3.47 43.26 -15.15
CA ASP A 68 3.75 44.37 -16.06
C ASP A 68 2.97 45.64 -15.69
N LEU A 69 1.74 45.49 -15.17
CA LEU A 69 0.89 46.58 -14.70
C LEU A 69 1.35 47.12 -13.33
N ASN A 70 1.62 46.24 -12.36
CA ASN A 70 1.80 46.64 -10.96
C ASN A 70 3.27 46.74 -10.53
N GLY A 71 4.20 46.21 -11.33
CA GLY A 71 5.64 46.25 -11.08
C GLY A 71 6.14 45.35 -9.96
N PHE A 72 5.26 44.61 -9.30
CA PHE A 72 5.58 43.56 -8.34
C PHE A 72 4.47 42.50 -8.34
N TYR A 73 4.81 41.28 -7.93
CA TYR A 73 3.88 40.18 -7.72
C TYR A 73 4.06 39.65 -6.30
N THR A 74 3.00 39.67 -5.50
CA THR A 74 2.96 39.04 -4.17
C THR A 74 1.85 38.00 -4.16
N GLU A 75 2.16 36.78 -3.68
CA GLU A 75 1.16 35.75 -3.45
C GLU A 75 0.12 36.27 -2.45
N GLY A 76 -1.12 36.40 -2.91
CA GLY A 76 -2.25 36.93 -2.14
C GLY A 76 -3.05 38.04 -2.85
N VAL A 77 -2.50 38.72 -3.87
CA VAL A 77 -3.20 39.83 -4.54
C VAL A 77 -4.03 39.39 -5.76
N LEU A 78 -3.78 38.19 -6.30
CA LEU A 78 -4.48 37.63 -7.48
C LEU A 78 -5.45 36.48 -7.15
N GLU A 79 -5.78 36.22 -5.89
CA GLU A 79 -6.77 35.19 -5.51
C GLU A 79 -8.22 35.57 -5.84
N GLN A 80 -8.48 36.73 -6.44
CA GLN A 80 -9.84 37.20 -6.73
C GLN A 80 -10.28 37.14 -8.19
N HIS A 81 -9.40 36.80 -9.14
CA HIS A 81 -9.82 36.62 -10.54
C HIS A 81 -9.27 35.32 -11.13
N GLY A 82 -10.20 34.38 -11.26
CA GLY A 82 -9.96 33.05 -11.78
C GLY A 82 -9.33 33.07 -13.17
N SER A 83 -8.18 32.42 -13.27
CA SER A 83 -7.77 31.72 -14.47
C SER A 83 -6.69 30.73 -14.08
N ARG A 84 -7.07 29.45 -13.96
CA ARG A 84 -6.09 28.35 -13.99
C ARG A 84 -6.62 27.27 -14.91
N THR A 85 -6.36 27.49 -16.20
CA THR A 85 -6.23 26.43 -17.20
C THR A 85 -4.99 25.62 -16.83
N ALA A 86 -5.16 24.57 -16.01
CA ALA A 86 -4.08 23.66 -15.67
C ALA A 86 -3.87 22.69 -16.83
N TRP A 87 -2.94 23.04 -17.72
CA TRP A 87 -2.26 22.08 -18.56
C TRP A 87 -1.28 21.31 -17.66
N ASP A 88 -1.44 19.98 -17.69
CA ASP A 88 -0.59 18.99 -17.08
C ASP A 88 0.89 19.22 -17.43
N PHE A 89 1.71 19.47 -16.41
CA PHE A 89 3.14 19.25 -16.45
C PHE A 89 3.51 18.39 -15.24
N SER A 90 3.37 17.08 -15.43
CA SER A 90 4.11 16.07 -14.69
C SER A 90 5.62 16.26 -14.88
N PHE A 91 6.31 16.72 -13.84
CA PHE A 91 7.76 16.58 -13.72
C PHE A 91 8.04 15.19 -13.13
N GLN A 92 8.35 14.24 -14.00
CA GLN A 92 8.87 12.92 -13.61
C GLN A 92 10.27 13.14 -13.01
N GLY A 93 10.37 13.32 -11.68
CA GLY A 93 11.68 13.30 -11.01
C GLY A 93 11.87 14.08 -9.71
N PHE A 94 10.87 14.80 -9.19
CA PHE A 94 11.00 15.45 -7.88
C PHE A 94 9.81 15.11 -6.97
N ASP A 95 10.12 14.40 -5.89
CA ASP A 95 9.22 14.13 -4.77
C ASP A 95 9.31 15.30 -3.77
N PHE A 96 8.28 16.14 -3.73
CA PHE A 96 8.12 17.20 -2.73
C PHE A 96 7.21 16.75 -1.57
N SER A 97 7.20 15.46 -1.21
CA SER A 97 6.41 14.91 -0.10
C SER A 97 6.83 15.39 1.30
N HIS A 98 7.90 16.16 1.47
CA HIS A 98 8.48 16.37 2.80
C HIS A 98 8.83 17.80 3.18
N SER A 99 7.96 18.77 2.88
CA SER A 99 7.77 19.91 3.78
C SER A 99 6.61 20.80 3.33
N THR A 100 5.64 21.01 4.24
CA THR A 100 4.69 22.13 4.26
C THR A 100 3.60 22.21 3.17
N ALA A 101 3.17 21.08 2.59
CA ALA A 101 2.07 21.04 1.61
C ALA A 101 0.88 20.14 1.99
N SER A 102 0.87 19.54 3.19
CA SER A 102 -0.13 18.55 3.61
C SER A 102 -1.46 19.14 4.08
N HIS A 103 -1.63 20.46 4.14
CA HIS A 103 -2.90 21.11 4.50
C HIS A 103 -3.58 21.86 3.35
N PHE A 104 -2.93 22.00 2.19
CA PHE A 104 -3.53 22.59 0.98
C PHE A 104 -3.97 21.55 -0.05
N GLY A 105 -3.40 20.34 -0.04
CA GLY A 105 -3.79 19.25 -0.95
C GLY A 105 -5.21 18.72 -0.74
N GLU A 106 -5.68 18.64 0.51
CA GLU A 106 -7.02 18.12 0.83
C GLU A 106 -8.15 19.11 0.55
N ILE A 107 -7.85 20.42 0.54
CA ILE A 107 -8.82 21.46 0.22
C ILE A 107 -8.89 21.68 -1.31
N PHE A 108 -7.77 21.51 -2.02
CA PHE A 108 -7.69 21.71 -3.47
C PHE A 108 -8.33 20.56 -4.28
N THR A 109 -8.37 19.34 -3.73
CA THR A 109 -9.10 18.21 -4.34
C THR A 109 -10.62 18.38 -4.28
N GLN A 110 -11.15 19.07 -3.27
CA GLN A 110 -12.59 19.25 -3.10
C GLN A 110 -13.20 20.29 -4.06
N ILE A 111 -12.38 21.16 -4.67
CA ILE A 111 -12.82 22.28 -5.51
C ILE A 111 -12.68 21.99 -7.01
N PHE A 112 -11.64 21.26 -7.44
CA PHE A 112 -11.40 20.94 -8.85
C PHE A 112 -12.11 19.69 -9.39
N GLN A 113 -12.85 18.97 -8.53
CA GLN A 113 -13.65 17.80 -8.91
C GLN A 113 -15.15 18.07 -9.10
N ARG A 114 -15.56 19.27 -9.52
CA ARG A 114 -16.93 19.47 -10.05
C ARG A 114 -17.02 19.03 -11.52
N GLN A 115 -16.70 17.75 -11.75
CA GLN A 115 -17.32 17.00 -12.83
C GLN A 115 -18.84 17.15 -12.67
N THR A 116 -19.57 17.23 -13.78
CA THR A 116 -21.01 17.00 -13.76
C THR A 116 -21.27 15.75 -12.92
N LEU A 117 -22.02 15.86 -11.82
CA LEU A 117 -22.42 14.73 -10.97
C LEU A 117 -23.41 13.85 -11.74
N ARG A 118 -23.05 13.37 -12.93
CA ARG A 118 -23.79 12.31 -13.59
C ARG A 118 -23.66 11.10 -12.68
N ARG A 119 -24.80 10.48 -12.35
CA ARG A 119 -24.85 9.18 -11.69
C ARG A 119 -24.32 8.14 -12.68
N GLU A 120 -23.01 8.08 -12.81
CA GLU A 120 -22.33 7.06 -13.60
C GLU A 120 -22.19 5.79 -12.75
N PRO A 121 -22.16 4.60 -13.38
CA PRO A 121 -21.86 3.36 -12.67
C PRO A 121 -20.51 3.47 -11.95
N GLU A 122 -20.52 3.53 -10.63
CA GLU A 122 -19.33 3.60 -9.79
C GLU A 122 -19.02 2.21 -9.24
N ARG A 123 -17.78 1.72 -9.44
CA ARG A 123 -17.34 0.46 -8.86
C ARG A 123 -17.36 0.56 -7.33
N GLY A 124 -17.78 -0.53 -6.68
CA GLY A 124 -17.75 -0.65 -5.24
C GLY A 124 -16.32 -0.66 -4.68
N GLN A 125 -16.19 -0.35 -3.40
CA GLN A 125 -14.89 -0.35 -2.73
C GLN A 125 -14.43 -1.77 -2.44
N ASP A 126 -13.12 -1.96 -2.44
CA ASP A 126 -12.54 -3.23 -2.02
C ASP A 126 -12.64 -3.34 -0.49
N VAL A 127 -12.96 -4.53 -0.01
CA VAL A 127 -13.11 -4.82 1.43
C VAL A 127 -11.94 -5.68 1.87
N GLU A 128 -11.34 -5.36 3.01
CA GLU A 128 -10.31 -6.21 3.63
C GLU A 128 -10.87 -6.92 4.85
N HIS A 129 -10.60 -8.22 4.97
CA HIS A 129 -11.02 -9.02 6.12
C HIS A 129 -9.83 -9.80 6.66
N HIS A 130 -9.53 -9.62 7.94
CA HIS A 130 -8.46 -10.35 8.61
C HIS A 130 -8.97 -11.67 9.16
N ILE A 131 -8.27 -12.77 8.85
CA ILE A 131 -8.55 -14.09 9.42
C ILE A 131 -7.32 -14.63 10.13
N SER A 132 -7.52 -15.14 11.35
CA SER A 132 -6.49 -15.89 12.06
C SER A 132 -6.64 -17.38 11.77
N ILE A 133 -5.55 -18.01 11.34
CA ILE A 133 -5.50 -19.45 11.04
C ILE A 133 -4.41 -20.15 11.84
N SER A 134 -4.56 -21.45 12.06
CA SER A 134 -3.53 -22.26 12.70
C SER A 134 -2.31 -22.41 11.79
N PHE A 135 -1.18 -22.80 12.39
CA PHE A 135 0.04 -23.07 11.64
C PHE A 135 -0.16 -24.23 10.67
N GLU A 136 -0.84 -25.29 11.10
CA GLU A 136 -1.14 -26.49 10.34
C GLU A 136 -2.04 -26.19 9.14
N ASP A 137 -3.11 -25.41 9.36
CA ASP A 137 -4.04 -24.98 8.30
C ASP A 137 -3.32 -24.12 7.26
N SER A 138 -2.36 -23.29 7.69
CA SER A 138 -1.58 -22.46 6.77
C SER A 138 -0.75 -23.31 5.78
N ILE A 139 -0.35 -24.51 6.18
CA ILE A 139 0.49 -25.40 5.37
C ILE A 139 -0.37 -26.31 4.49
N ARG A 140 -1.48 -26.83 5.02
CA ARG A 140 -2.37 -27.77 4.33
C ARG A 140 -3.42 -27.09 3.44
N GLY A 141 -3.67 -25.80 3.66
CA GLY A 141 -4.79 -25.08 3.07
C GLY A 141 -6.07 -25.29 3.89
N LEU A 142 -6.98 -24.34 3.80
CA LEU A 142 -8.19 -24.30 4.62
C LEU A 142 -9.38 -23.86 3.79
N LYS A 143 -10.45 -24.66 3.80
CA LYS A 143 -11.78 -24.25 3.35
C LYS A 143 -12.58 -23.84 4.57
N THR A 144 -12.89 -22.56 4.67
CA THR A 144 -13.60 -22.01 5.83
C THR A 144 -14.65 -21.01 5.40
N THR A 145 -15.55 -20.67 6.31
CA THR A 145 -16.59 -19.67 6.10
C THR A 145 -16.27 -18.44 6.92
N ILE A 146 -16.33 -17.27 6.30
CA ILE A 146 -16.11 -15.98 6.97
C ILE A 146 -17.37 -15.14 6.94
N ARG A 147 -17.59 -14.37 8.00
CA ARG A 147 -18.69 -13.40 8.08
C ARG A 147 -18.14 -12.02 7.79
N VAL A 148 -18.54 -11.44 6.66
CA VAL A 148 -18.08 -10.13 6.22
C VAL A 148 -19.22 -9.13 6.30
N GLN A 149 -18.96 -7.98 6.92
CA GLN A 149 -19.85 -6.82 6.87
C GLN A 149 -19.50 -6.02 5.62
N ARG A 150 -20.45 -5.89 4.69
CA ARG A 150 -20.24 -5.15 3.43
C ARG A 150 -21.51 -4.45 2.99
N GLN A 151 -21.37 -3.48 2.10
CA GLN A 151 -22.50 -2.92 1.37
C GLN A 151 -22.97 -3.96 0.34
N ARG A 152 -24.20 -4.44 0.46
CA ARG A 152 -24.84 -5.34 -0.50
C ARG A 152 -25.67 -4.54 -1.49
N SER A 153 -25.82 -5.03 -2.71
CA SER A 153 -26.72 -4.43 -3.70
C SER A 153 -28.15 -4.50 -3.18
N CYS A 154 -28.89 -3.40 -3.26
CA CYS A 154 -30.31 -3.39 -2.91
C CYS A 154 -31.05 -4.35 -3.86
N GLY A 155 -31.73 -5.36 -3.30
CA GLY A 155 -32.43 -6.38 -4.07
C GLY A 155 -33.71 -5.89 -4.75
N ILE A 156 -34.31 -4.79 -4.26
CA ILE A 156 -35.49 -4.21 -4.88
C ILE A 156 -35.11 -3.47 -6.17
N CYS A 157 -34.02 -2.69 -6.17
CA CYS A 157 -33.62 -1.88 -7.32
C CYS A 157 -32.39 -2.39 -8.08
N ASP A 158 -31.89 -3.59 -7.77
CA ASP A 158 -30.70 -4.20 -8.35
C ASP A 158 -29.48 -3.27 -8.42
N GLY A 159 -29.26 -2.47 -7.38
CA GLY A 159 -28.12 -1.54 -7.34
C GLY A 159 -28.31 -0.20 -8.04
N CYS A 160 -29.43 0.03 -8.73
CA CYS A 160 -29.61 1.24 -9.54
C CYS A 160 -30.03 2.49 -8.74
N GLY A 161 -30.52 2.31 -7.51
CA GLY A 161 -30.92 3.42 -6.63
C GLY A 161 -32.20 4.14 -7.06
N ARG A 162 -33.05 3.49 -7.84
CA ARG A 162 -34.32 4.03 -8.33
C ARG A 162 -35.44 3.05 -8.05
N GLU A 163 -36.66 3.56 -7.92
CA GLU A 163 -37.82 2.68 -7.77
C GLU A 163 -37.97 1.78 -9.01
N PRO A 164 -38.24 0.48 -8.85
CA PRO A 164 -38.40 -0.45 -9.97
C PRO A 164 -39.47 0.04 -10.96
N GLY A 165 -39.13 0.04 -12.25
CA GLY A 165 -40.03 0.53 -13.31
C GLY A 165 -40.11 2.05 -13.44
N SER A 166 -39.51 2.83 -12.54
CA SER A 166 -39.44 4.28 -12.68
C SER A 166 -38.46 4.67 -13.80
N ARG A 167 -38.84 5.68 -14.61
CA ARG A 167 -37.99 6.24 -15.67
C ARG A 167 -37.31 7.51 -15.18
N GLU A 168 -36.07 7.72 -15.63
CA GLU A 168 -35.42 9.01 -15.47
C GLU A 168 -36.03 10.05 -16.41
N SER A 169 -36.34 11.22 -15.85
CA SER A 169 -36.76 12.39 -16.61
C SER A 169 -35.72 13.49 -16.51
N ALA A 170 -35.66 14.37 -17.52
CA ALA A 170 -34.83 15.57 -17.44
C ALA A 170 -35.35 16.48 -16.32
N CYS A 171 -34.45 16.98 -15.48
CA CYS A 171 -34.82 17.88 -14.40
C CYS A 171 -35.39 19.18 -14.97
N MET A 172 -36.64 19.52 -14.63
CA MET A 172 -37.32 20.70 -15.17
C MET A 172 -36.64 22.02 -14.75
N THR A 173 -36.03 22.07 -13.57
CA THR A 173 -35.39 23.28 -13.03
C THR A 173 -34.08 23.66 -13.72
N CYS A 174 -33.31 22.68 -14.19
CA CYS A 174 -32.05 22.92 -14.91
C CYS A 174 -32.10 22.44 -16.37
N GLN A 175 -33.26 21.96 -16.85
CA GLN A 175 -33.47 21.46 -18.21
C GLN A 175 -32.43 20.41 -18.65
N GLY A 176 -32.01 19.53 -17.75
CA GLY A 176 -30.98 18.53 -18.05
C GLY A 176 -29.53 18.99 -17.87
N LEU A 177 -29.29 20.27 -17.60
CA LEU A 177 -27.93 20.84 -17.49
C LEU A 177 -27.24 20.49 -16.17
N GLY A 178 -27.97 20.06 -15.15
CA GLY A 178 -27.45 19.74 -13.81
C GLY A 178 -27.00 20.95 -12.98
N LYS A 179 -26.93 22.14 -13.57
CA LYS A 179 -26.50 23.38 -12.92
C LYS A 179 -27.54 24.48 -13.07
N THR A 180 -27.65 25.34 -12.08
CA THR A 180 -28.44 26.57 -12.12
C THR A 180 -27.52 27.76 -11.86
N THR A 181 -27.75 28.86 -12.58
CA THR A 181 -26.95 30.09 -12.43
C THR A 181 -27.46 30.88 -11.23
N LYS A 182 -26.56 31.22 -10.29
CA LYS A 182 -26.84 32.16 -9.21
C LYS A 182 -25.97 33.39 -9.38
N SER A 183 -26.61 34.56 -9.51
CA SER A 183 -25.92 35.84 -9.54
C SER A 183 -25.80 36.43 -8.13
N LYS A 184 -24.63 36.92 -7.75
CA LYS A 184 -24.42 37.78 -6.58
C LYS A 184 -23.66 39.02 -7.04
N GLY A 185 -24.36 40.16 -7.10
CA GLY A 185 -23.83 41.37 -7.74
C GLY A 185 -23.60 41.17 -9.24
N HIS A 186 -22.48 41.63 -9.76
CA HIS A 186 -22.09 41.49 -11.17
C HIS A 186 -21.48 40.14 -11.53
N LEU A 187 -21.29 39.23 -10.56
CA LEU A 187 -20.69 37.92 -10.77
C LEU A 187 -21.77 36.82 -10.83
N GLN A 188 -21.71 35.99 -11.86
CA GLN A 188 -22.59 34.83 -12.04
C GLN A 188 -21.81 33.55 -11.75
N PHE A 189 -22.35 32.72 -10.86
CA PHE A 189 -21.74 31.44 -10.49
C PHE A 189 -22.67 30.30 -10.89
N ALA A 190 -22.11 29.28 -11.55
CA ALA A 190 -22.81 28.03 -11.77
C ALA A 190 -22.83 27.21 -10.48
N VAL A 191 -24.02 26.93 -9.96
CA VAL A 191 -24.22 26.11 -8.76
C VAL A 191 -24.94 24.82 -9.16
N ALA A 192 -24.64 23.70 -8.50
CA ALA A 192 -25.37 22.46 -8.73
C ALA A 192 -26.87 22.67 -8.48
N CYS A 193 -27.71 22.17 -9.38
CA CYS A 193 -29.15 22.28 -9.24
C CYS A 193 -29.60 21.54 -7.98
N LYS A 194 -30.29 22.22 -7.06
CA LYS A 194 -30.74 21.65 -5.78
C LYS A 194 -31.76 20.50 -5.95
N VAL A 195 -32.53 20.50 -7.05
CA VAL A 195 -33.60 19.52 -7.29
C VAL A 195 -33.03 18.18 -7.76
N CYS A 196 -32.09 18.20 -8.70
CA CYS A 196 -31.45 16.98 -9.20
C CYS A 196 -30.08 16.70 -8.55
N GLY A 197 -29.65 17.52 -7.58
CA GLY A 197 -28.36 17.39 -6.92
C GLY A 197 -27.15 17.46 -7.87
N GLY A 198 -27.28 18.10 -9.04
CA GLY A 198 -26.19 18.16 -10.03
C GLY A 198 -26.29 17.20 -11.21
N THR A 199 -27.19 16.20 -11.18
CA THR A 199 -27.24 15.11 -12.17
C THR A 199 -27.88 15.49 -13.52
N GLY A 200 -28.68 16.56 -13.53
CA GLY A 200 -29.53 16.94 -14.67
C GLY A 200 -30.77 16.05 -14.83
N ARG A 201 -30.91 14.96 -14.06
CA ARG A 201 -32.03 14.02 -14.16
C ARG A 201 -32.69 13.78 -12.81
N THR A 202 -33.98 13.53 -12.85
CA THR A 202 -34.81 13.23 -11.68
C THR A 202 -35.44 11.86 -11.86
N SER A 203 -35.40 11.07 -10.80
CA SER A 203 -36.00 9.73 -10.70
C SER A 203 -36.59 9.57 -9.32
N ILE A 204 -37.59 8.70 -9.18
CA ILE A 204 -38.13 8.36 -7.87
C ILE A 204 -37.08 7.48 -7.15
N PRO A 205 -36.59 7.88 -5.96
CA PRO A 205 -35.61 7.10 -5.23
C PRO A 205 -36.21 5.76 -4.81
N CYS A 206 -35.40 4.70 -4.79
CA CYS A 206 -35.86 3.41 -4.26
C CYS A 206 -36.26 3.56 -2.78
N PRO A 207 -37.43 3.04 -2.36
CA PRO A 207 -37.93 3.19 -0.99
C PRO A 207 -37.08 2.44 0.05
N GLU A 208 -36.40 1.36 -0.34
CA GLU A 208 -35.61 0.53 0.59
C GLU A 208 -34.23 1.12 0.87
N CYS A 209 -33.50 1.52 -0.18
CA CYS A 209 -32.16 2.07 -0.05
C CYS A 209 -32.12 3.62 -0.10
N ALA A 210 -33.27 4.30 -0.05
CA ALA A 210 -33.40 5.75 -0.17
C ALA A 210 -32.63 6.37 -1.35
N GLY A 211 -32.51 5.61 -2.45
CA GLY A 211 -31.78 6.02 -3.65
C GLY A 211 -30.26 5.82 -3.65
N GLU A 212 -29.68 5.17 -2.64
CA GLU A 212 -28.24 4.86 -2.60
C GLU A 212 -27.81 3.69 -3.50
N GLY A 213 -28.73 2.76 -3.79
CA GLY A 213 -28.50 1.52 -4.55
C GLY A 213 -27.93 0.37 -3.72
N ARG A 214 -27.55 0.60 -2.47
CA ARG A 214 -26.91 -0.41 -1.61
C ARG A 214 -27.39 -0.31 -0.18
N LEU A 215 -27.20 -1.38 0.56
CA LEU A 215 -27.61 -1.51 1.96
C LEU A 215 -26.50 -2.21 2.75
N PRO A 216 -26.22 -1.80 3.99
CA PRO A 216 -25.28 -2.51 4.85
C PRO A 216 -25.81 -3.91 5.16
N GLY A 217 -24.92 -4.89 5.21
CA GLY A 217 -25.31 -6.19 5.71
C GLY A 217 -24.17 -7.19 5.88
N THR A 218 -24.48 -8.22 6.66
CA THR A 218 -23.58 -9.34 6.89
C THR A 218 -23.84 -10.45 5.89
N GLU A 219 -22.79 -10.97 5.28
CA GLU A 219 -22.84 -12.13 4.40
C GLU A 219 -21.83 -13.18 4.87
N VAL A 220 -22.24 -14.44 4.79
CA VAL A 220 -21.36 -15.58 5.02
C VAL A 220 -20.79 -15.98 3.67
N LEU A 221 -19.47 -15.98 3.56
CA LEU A 221 -18.76 -16.32 2.33
C LEU A 221 -17.86 -17.52 2.57
N ASP A 222 -17.93 -18.49 1.66
CA ASP A 222 -17.00 -19.61 1.63
C ASP A 222 -15.69 -19.16 0.98
N VAL A 223 -14.59 -19.39 1.68
CA VAL A 223 -13.24 -18.99 1.26
C VAL A 223 -12.33 -20.18 1.31
N GLU A 224 -11.60 -20.40 0.22
CA GLU A 224 -10.55 -21.39 0.11
C GLU A 224 -9.20 -20.68 0.18
N LEU A 225 -8.44 -20.94 1.24
CA LEU A 225 -7.08 -20.47 1.42
C LEU A 225 -6.12 -21.52 0.85
N PRO A 226 -5.22 -21.15 -0.08
CA PRO A 226 -4.27 -22.08 -0.67
C PRO A 226 -3.26 -22.59 0.37
N PRO A 227 -2.73 -23.82 0.19
CA PRO A 227 -1.67 -24.35 1.03
C PRO A 227 -0.39 -23.52 0.90
N GLY A 228 0.36 -23.40 1.99
CA GLY A 228 1.62 -22.63 2.04
C GLY A 228 1.43 -21.13 2.31
N ILE A 229 0.24 -20.70 2.72
CA ILE A 229 -0.04 -19.28 2.99
C ILE A 229 0.73 -18.78 4.21
N ALA A 230 1.27 -17.57 4.13
CA ALA A 230 2.05 -16.94 5.20
C ALA A 230 1.27 -15.81 5.87
N THR A 231 1.70 -15.38 7.05
CA THR A 231 1.17 -14.15 7.68
C THR A 231 1.35 -12.95 6.76
N GLY A 232 0.30 -12.14 6.61
CA GLY A 232 0.27 -10.99 5.71
C GLY A 232 -0.06 -11.32 4.25
N SER A 233 -0.28 -12.58 3.90
CA SER A 233 -0.72 -12.94 2.54
C SER A 233 -2.12 -12.38 2.28
N ARG A 234 -2.33 -11.88 1.06
CA ARG A 234 -3.59 -11.26 0.62
C ARG A 234 -4.26 -12.14 -0.44
N VAL A 235 -5.32 -12.83 -0.06
CA VAL A 235 -6.12 -13.67 -0.99
C VAL A 235 -7.27 -12.86 -1.54
N ARG A 236 -7.31 -12.68 -2.86
CA ARG A 236 -8.37 -11.92 -3.55
C ARG A 236 -9.54 -12.83 -3.90
N ILE A 237 -10.73 -12.41 -3.52
CA ILE A 237 -12.01 -13.02 -3.89
C ILE A 237 -12.77 -11.98 -4.76
N PRO A 238 -12.83 -12.20 -6.08
CA PRO A 238 -13.33 -11.18 -6.99
C PRO A 238 -14.83 -10.94 -6.82
N GLY A 239 -15.25 -9.67 -6.90
CA GLY A 239 -16.67 -9.27 -6.83
C GLY A 239 -17.35 -9.47 -5.47
N LYS A 240 -16.56 -9.80 -4.42
CA LYS A 240 -17.06 -10.00 -3.06
C LYS A 240 -16.80 -8.82 -2.11
N GLY A 241 -16.32 -7.69 -2.63
CA GLY A 241 -16.21 -6.42 -1.90
C GLY A 241 -17.55 -5.70 -1.78
N ASP A 242 -17.54 -4.38 -1.59
CA ASP A 242 -18.76 -3.59 -1.50
C ASP A 242 -19.49 -3.53 -2.85
N ALA A 243 -20.82 -3.45 -2.82
CA ALA A 243 -21.61 -3.21 -4.00
C ALA A 243 -21.31 -1.83 -4.61
N GLY A 244 -21.20 -1.80 -5.94
CA GLY A 244 -21.09 -0.57 -6.70
C GLY A 244 -22.38 0.24 -6.64
N ARG A 245 -22.29 1.51 -7.04
CA ARG A 245 -23.43 2.44 -7.09
C ARG A 245 -23.92 2.59 -8.52
N PHE A 246 -25.21 2.86 -8.66
CA PHE A 246 -25.84 3.16 -9.95
C PHE A 246 -25.62 2.08 -11.02
N GLY A 247 -25.63 0.81 -10.59
CA GLY A 247 -25.37 -0.34 -11.47
C GLY A 247 -23.89 -0.61 -11.76
N GLY A 248 -22.97 0.03 -11.02
CA GLY A 248 -21.54 -0.28 -11.08
C GLY A 248 -21.20 -1.66 -10.48
N PRO A 249 -20.10 -2.30 -10.93
CA PRO A 249 -19.70 -3.61 -10.42
C PRO A 249 -19.28 -3.54 -8.95
N ALA A 250 -19.37 -4.66 -8.25
CA ALA A 250 -18.85 -4.77 -6.88
C ALA A 250 -17.32 -4.67 -6.86
N GLY A 251 -16.78 -4.22 -5.73
CA GLY A 251 -15.36 -4.32 -5.42
C GLY A 251 -14.93 -5.77 -5.16
N ASP A 252 -13.67 -5.95 -4.82
CA ASP A 252 -13.10 -7.25 -4.46
C ASP A 252 -12.95 -7.38 -2.94
N LEU A 253 -12.97 -8.62 -2.44
CA LEU A 253 -12.66 -8.91 -1.04
C LEU A 253 -11.23 -9.43 -0.94
N TYR A 254 -10.41 -8.80 -0.12
CA TYR A 254 -9.07 -9.28 0.22
C TYR A 254 -9.09 -9.89 1.61
N VAL A 255 -8.81 -11.19 1.68
CA VAL A 255 -8.62 -11.90 2.95
C VAL A 255 -7.15 -11.84 3.31
N VAL A 256 -6.85 -11.16 4.42
CA VAL A 256 -5.48 -11.02 4.94
C VAL A 256 -5.29 -12.05 6.05
N THR A 257 -4.34 -12.96 5.85
CA THR A 257 -4.11 -14.06 6.79
C THR A 257 -3.16 -13.66 7.91
N ASN A 258 -3.49 -14.07 9.13
CA ASN A 258 -2.59 -14.06 10.28
C ASN A 258 -2.38 -15.50 10.75
N VAL A 259 -1.16 -16.02 10.59
CA VAL A 259 -0.83 -17.40 10.97
C VAL A 259 -0.37 -17.42 12.42
N GLY A 260 -1.01 -18.26 13.24
CA GLY A 260 -0.61 -18.49 14.62
C GLY A 260 0.79 -19.11 14.72
N THR A 261 1.50 -18.81 15.81
CA THR A 261 2.79 -19.42 16.12
C THR A 261 2.61 -20.87 16.58
N HIS A 262 3.52 -21.76 16.18
CA HIS A 262 3.53 -23.15 16.66
C HIS A 262 4.59 -23.34 17.75
N PRO A 263 4.33 -24.09 18.84
CA PRO A 263 5.27 -24.24 19.95
C PRO A 263 6.57 -24.99 19.57
N PHE A 264 6.53 -25.84 18.56
CA PHE A 264 7.66 -26.69 18.16
C PHE A 264 8.25 -26.33 16.79
N PHE A 265 7.46 -25.69 15.91
CA PHE A 265 7.85 -25.43 14.53
C PHE A 265 7.96 -23.93 14.33
N ASN A 266 9.08 -23.51 13.74
CA ASN A 266 9.29 -22.13 13.34
C ASN A 266 9.43 -22.07 11.82
N ARG A 267 8.58 -21.30 11.14
CA ARG A 267 8.63 -21.17 9.68
C ARG A 267 9.48 -19.97 9.29
N VAL A 268 10.46 -20.20 8.42
CA VAL A 268 11.31 -19.16 7.82
C VAL A 268 11.23 -19.31 6.29
N GLY A 269 10.47 -18.43 5.64
CA GLY A 269 10.13 -18.57 4.23
C GLY A 269 9.33 -19.85 3.98
N ASP A 270 9.82 -20.70 3.06
CA ASP A 270 9.22 -22.01 2.79
C ASP A 270 9.82 -23.15 3.66
N ASN A 271 10.83 -22.82 4.48
CA ASN A 271 11.51 -23.79 5.33
C ASN A 271 10.92 -23.82 6.74
N ILE A 272 11.04 -24.98 7.39
CA ILE A 272 10.61 -25.20 8.76
C ILE A 272 11.82 -25.53 9.61
N HIS A 273 11.94 -24.87 10.75
CA HIS A 273 12.99 -25.09 11.73
C HIS A 273 12.37 -25.67 12.99
N CYS A 274 13.03 -26.67 13.56
CA CYS A 274 12.66 -27.23 14.86
C CYS A 274 13.91 -27.69 15.60
N THR A 275 13.83 -27.71 16.92
CA THR A 275 14.90 -28.19 17.79
C THR A 275 14.52 -29.56 18.35
N ILE A 276 15.39 -30.55 18.16
CA ILE A 276 15.20 -31.88 18.74
C ILE A 276 16.15 -32.09 19.91
N PRO A 277 15.64 -32.50 21.09
CA PRO A 277 16.49 -32.89 22.19
C PRO A 277 17.07 -34.28 21.94
N LEU A 278 18.38 -34.44 22.07
CA LEU A 278 19.06 -35.73 22.07
C LEU A 278 19.77 -35.99 23.40
N THR A 279 19.82 -37.25 23.81
CA THR A 279 20.63 -37.65 24.97
C THR A 279 22.11 -37.67 24.60
N VAL A 280 22.98 -37.55 25.62
CA VAL A 280 24.44 -37.62 25.45
C VAL A 280 24.86 -38.93 24.77
N THR A 281 24.23 -40.05 25.11
CA THR A 281 24.53 -41.37 24.52
C THR A 281 24.11 -41.46 23.06
N GLU A 282 22.95 -40.93 22.71
CA GLU A 282 22.46 -40.90 21.32
C GLU A 282 23.36 -40.05 20.42
N ALA A 283 23.76 -38.87 20.91
CA ALA A 283 24.65 -37.98 20.19
C ALA A 283 26.07 -38.56 20.04
N ALA A 284 26.60 -39.21 21.09
CA ALA A 284 27.93 -39.79 21.08
C ALA A 284 28.02 -41.06 20.20
N LEU A 285 27.06 -41.99 20.33
CA LEU A 285 27.09 -43.29 19.65
C LEU A 285 26.45 -43.26 18.26
N GLY A 286 25.63 -42.24 17.98
CA GLY A 286 24.77 -42.19 16.81
C GLY A 286 23.53 -43.07 17.00
N THR A 287 22.44 -42.66 16.37
CA THR A 287 21.13 -43.34 16.52
C THR A 287 20.22 -43.03 15.34
N LYS A 288 19.06 -43.68 15.28
CA LYS A 288 17.95 -43.30 14.40
C LYS A 288 16.84 -42.75 15.27
N VAL A 289 16.50 -41.47 15.07
CA VAL A 289 15.46 -40.79 15.86
C VAL A 289 14.26 -40.50 14.99
N GLU A 290 13.08 -40.65 15.55
CA GLU A 290 11.83 -40.23 14.92
C GLU A 290 11.59 -38.75 15.21
N VAL A 291 11.50 -37.95 14.15
CA VAL A 291 11.33 -36.49 14.24
C VAL A 291 9.96 -36.12 13.70
N PRO A 292 9.17 -35.30 14.43
CA PRO A 292 7.89 -34.83 13.93
C PRO A 292 8.10 -33.89 12.73
N THR A 293 7.33 -34.14 11.67
CA THR A 293 7.19 -33.25 10.50
C THR A 293 5.72 -32.91 10.31
N ILE A 294 5.42 -31.94 9.43
CA ILE A 294 4.03 -31.49 9.20
C ILE A 294 3.13 -32.57 8.59
N ASP A 295 3.73 -33.48 7.83
CA ASP A 295 3.01 -34.56 7.15
C ASP A 295 2.99 -35.86 7.96
N GLY A 296 3.56 -35.85 9.18
CA GLY A 296 3.73 -37.03 10.03
C GLY A 296 5.19 -37.23 10.47
N PRO A 297 5.47 -38.26 11.27
CA PRO A 297 6.84 -38.52 11.71
C PRO A 297 7.77 -38.95 10.57
N ALA A 298 9.05 -38.61 10.68
CA ALA A 298 10.10 -39.05 9.77
C ALA A 298 11.32 -39.55 10.55
N THR A 299 11.91 -40.66 10.13
CA THR A 299 13.13 -41.19 10.76
C THR A 299 14.38 -40.50 10.22
N VAL A 300 15.21 -39.96 11.11
CA VAL A 300 16.46 -39.29 10.80
C VAL A 300 17.63 -40.08 11.41
N ARG A 301 18.67 -40.32 10.61
CA ARG A 301 19.89 -40.95 11.09
C ARG A 301 20.85 -39.90 11.62
N ILE A 302 21.12 -39.95 12.92
CA ILE A 302 22.08 -39.09 13.61
C ILE A 302 23.45 -39.79 13.63
N PRO A 303 24.49 -39.19 13.06
CA PRO A 303 25.84 -39.75 13.09
C PRO A 303 26.46 -39.68 14.50
N PRO A 304 27.38 -40.58 14.84
CA PRO A 304 28.14 -40.51 16.09
C PRO A 304 28.96 -39.21 16.16
N GLY A 305 29.11 -38.69 17.38
CA GLY A 305 29.84 -37.44 17.63
C GLY A 305 29.08 -36.17 17.23
N THR A 306 27.75 -36.25 17.05
CA THR A 306 26.91 -35.07 16.76
C THR A 306 26.99 -34.07 17.90
N GLN A 307 27.17 -32.79 17.57
CA GLN A 307 27.29 -31.71 18.54
C GLN A 307 25.99 -30.91 18.67
N THR A 308 25.84 -30.20 19.78
CA THR A 308 24.71 -29.26 19.96
C THR A 308 24.80 -28.12 18.94
N GLY A 309 23.65 -27.66 18.43
CA GLY A 309 23.56 -26.64 17.37
C GLY A 309 23.80 -27.19 15.95
N GLN A 310 24.23 -28.45 15.80
CA GLN A 310 24.36 -29.06 14.48
C GLN A 310 22.99 -29.24 13.83
N THR A 311 22.87 -28.82 12.57
CA THR A 311 21.61 -28.85 11.83
C THR A 311 21.56 -29.96 10.78
N PHE A 312 20.48 -30.72 10.74
CA PHE A 312 20.21 -31.74 9.72
C PHE A 312 19.07 -31.29 8.82
N ARG A 313 19.23 -31.47 7.50
CA ARG A 313 18.22 -31.06 6.50
C ARG A 313 17.42 -32.26 6.01
N LEU A 314 16.10 -32.19 6.16
CA LEU A 314 15.15 -33.11 5.53
C LEU A 314 14.56 -32.45 4.29
N ARG A 315 14.92 -32.98 3.13
CA ARG A 315 14.51 -32.43 1.84
C ARG A 315 13.01 -32.61 1.60
N GLY A 316 12.32 -31.56 1.15
CA GLY A 316 10.91 -31.59 0.78
C GLY A 316 9.93 -31.73 1.95
N LYS A 317 10.39 -31.53 3.18
CA LYS A 317 9.60 -31.60 4.42
C LYS A 317 9.20 -30.22 4.98
N GLY A 318 9.44 -29.15 4.24
CA GLY A 318 8.99 -27.80 4.57
C GLY A 318 7.59 -27.47 4.03
N THR A 319 7.26 -26.19 3.91
CA THR A 319 5.94 -25.74 3.44
C THR A 319 5.86 -25.71 1.91
N PRO A 320 4.66 -25.92 1.32
CA PRO A 320 4.43 -25.64 -0.10
C PRO A 320 4.74 -24.18 -0.43
N SER A 321 5.36 -23.94 -1.58
CA SER A 321 5.67 -22.60 -2.06
C SER A 321 4.48 -22.00 -2.82
N LEU A 322 4.06 -20.80 -2.43
CA LEU A 322 3.05 -20.04 -3.19
C LEU A 322 3.60 -19.49 -4.52
N LEU A 323 4.90 -19.19 -4.56
CA LEU A 323 5.56 -18.62 -5.75
C LEU A 323 5.82 -19.68 -6.81
N HIS A 324 6.10 -20.91 -6.39
CA HIS A 324 6.46 -22.01 -7.28
C HIS A 324 5.57 -23.23 -7.02
N PRO A 325 4.44 -23.35 -7.74
CA PRO A 325 3.52 -24.45 -7.58
C PRO A 325 4.21 -25.81 -7.71
N GLY A 326 3.96 -26.70 -6.75
CA GLY A 326 4.55 -28.05 -6.72
C GLY A 326 5.91 -28.16 -6.02
N MET A 327 6.58 -27.04 -5.71
CA MET A 327 7.78 -27.04 -4.88
C MET A 327 7.43 -26.95 -3.39
N ARG A 328 8.26 -27.59 -2.57
CA ARG A 328 8.23 -27.46 -1.11
C ARG A 328 9.59 -27.05 -0.61
N GLY A 329 9.62 -26.28 0.46
CA GLY A 329 10.86 -26.06 1.21
C GLY A 329 11.28 -27.30 1.99
N ASP A 330 12.25 -27.12 2.86
CA ASP A 330 12.86 -28.17 3.65
C ASP A 330 12.62 -27.99 5.14
N GLN A 331 12.81 -29.08 5.89
CA GLN A 331 12.83 -29.01 7.36
C GLN A 331 14.28 -29.09 7.85
N TYR A 332 14.67 -28.10 8.65
CA TYR A 332 15.95 -28.03 9.33
C TYR A 332 15.75 -28.40 10.79
N ILE A 333 16.53 -29.38 11.21
CA ILE A 333 16.47 -29.95 12.55
C ILE A 333 17.75 -29.58 13.27
N GLU A 334 17.66 -28.69 14.26
CA GLU A 334 18.77 -28.36 15.13
C GLU A 334 18.79 -29.32 16.32
N VAL A 335 19.96 -29.87 16.63
CA VAL A 335 20.14 -30.76 17.77
C VAL A 335 20.46 -29.98 19.04
N GLU A 336 19.73 -30.25 20.11
CA GLU A 336 20.03 -29.80 21.47
C GLU A 336 20.41 -31.01 22.33
N ILE A 337 21.65 -31.08 22.83
CA ILE A 337 22.07 -32.19 23.70
C ILE A 337 21.57 -31.93 25.12
N ARG A 338 20.73 -32.82 25.65
CA ARG A 338 20.26 -32.77 27.03
C ARG A 338 21.00 -33.77 27.92
N VAL A 339 21.53 -33.26 29.02
CA VAL A 339 22.22 -34.06 30.03
C VAL A 339 21.17 -34.73 30.93
N PRO A 340 21.26 -36.07 31.15
CA PRO A 340 20.33 -36.76 32.02
C PRO A 340 20.50 -36.33 33.49
N ARG A 341 19.41 -36.38 34.26
CA ARG A 341 19.46 -36.19 35.71
C ARG A 341 20.01 -37.47 36.34
N ILE A 342 21.23 -37.40 36.89
CA ILE A 342 21.91 -38.55 37.48
C ILE A 342 21.85 -38.47 38.99
N ALA A 343 21.25 -39.49 39.62
CA ALA A 343 21.10 -39.58 41.06
C ALA A 343 21.93 -40.74 41.66
N ASP A 344 22.08 -41.85 40.94
CA ASP A 344 22.71 -43.07 41.41
C ASP A 344 24.25 -43.01 41.33
N GLU A 345 24.93 -43.68 42.26
CA GLU A 345 26.39 -43.64 42.34
C GLU A 345 27.08 -44.40 41.21
N ARG A 346 26.44 -45.45 40.67
CA ARG A 346 26.96 -46.24 39.55
C ARG A 346 27.07 -45.39 38.28
N SER A 347 26.05 -44.63 37.94
CA SER A 347 26.08 -43.72 36.78
C SER A 347 27.14 -42.64 36.93
N LYS A 348 27.36 -42.11 38.15
CA LYS A 348 28.46 -41.17 38.40
C LYS A 348 29.82 -41.82 38.17
N GLU A 349 30.02 -43.05 38.61
CA GLU A 349 31.27 -43.78 38.38
C GLU A 349 31.55 -43.99 36.89
N ILE A 350 30.55 -44.40 36.10
CA ILE A 350 30.65 -44.53 34.64
C ILE A 350 31.03 -43.20 33.99
N LEU A 351 30.45 -42.08 34.43
CA LEU A 351 30.81 -40.77 33.90
C LEU A 351 32.23 -40.33 34.27
N ARG A 352 32.72 -40.67 35.47
CA ARG A 352 34.11 -40.42 35.88
C ARG A 352 35.07 -41.21 34.99
N GLU A 353 34.75 -42.45 34.68
CA GLU A 353 35.53 -43.28 33.75
C GLU A 353 35.52 -42.69 32.33
N LEU A 354 34.34 -42.33 31.82
CA LEU A 354 34.20 -41.68 30.51
C LEU A 354 35.01 -40.38 30.41
N SER A 355 35.01 -39.57 31.48
CA SER A 355 35.79 -38.34 31.56
C SER A 355 37.31 -38.58 31.58
N ARG A 356 37.78 -39.68 32.17
CA ARG A 356 39.20 -40.06 32.11
C ARG A 356 39.61 -40.49 30.70
N LEU A 357 38.73 -41.20 30.01
CA LEU A 357 38.97 -41.66 28.63
C LEU A 357 38.90 -40.52 27.61
N ASN A 358 38.13 -39.46 27.87
CA ASN A 358 37.92 -38.32 26.98
C ASN A 358 38.26 -36.98 27.68
N PRO A 359 39.55 -36.64 27.86
CA PRO A 359 39.98 -35.46 28.63
C PRO A 359 39.86 -34.12 27.87
N GLU A 360 38.91 -34.01 26.94
CA GLU A 360 38.74 -32.81 26.12
C GLU A 360 38.24 -31.62 26.96
N ASN A 361 38.85 -30.45 26.77
CA ASN A 361 38.45 -29.22 27.44
C ASN A 361 37.87 -28.22 26.41
N PRO A 362 36.54 -28.10 26.29
CA PRO A 362 35.91 -27.22 25.29
C PRO A 362 36.15 -25.73 25.55
N ARG A 363 36.76 -25.34 26.69
CA ARG A 363 37.04 -23.95 27.06
C ARG A 363 38.49 -23.53 26.82
N LYS A 364 39.30 -24.39 26.21
CA LYS A 364 40.74 -24.14 26.01
C LYS A 364 41.02 -22.86 25.22
N ASP A 365 40.17 -22.55 24.25
CA ASP A 365 40.36 -21.40 23.36
C ASP A 365 39.66 -20.10 23.83
N LEU A 366 38.89 -20.14 24.93
CA LEU A 366 38.20 -18.94 25.44
C LEU A 366 39.15 -17.90 26.06
N TRP A 367 40.37 -18.30 26.40
CA TRP A 367 41.35 -17.47 27.12
C TRP A 367 42.61 -17.19 26.28
N ARG A 368 42.55 -17.43 24.97
CA ARG A 368 43.64 -17.19 24.03
C ARG A 368 43.60 -15.80 23.43
#